data_AF-A0A7J7L530-F1
#
_entry.id   AF-A0A7J7L530-F1
#
_cell.length_a   1.000
_cell.length_b   1.000
_cell.length_c   1.000
_cell.angle_alpha   90.00
_cell.angle_beta   90.00
_cell.angle_gamma   90.00
#
_symmetry.space_group_name_H-M   'P 1'
#
loop_
_entity.id
_entity.type
_entity.pdbx_description
1 polymer ?
#
loop_
_entity_poly.entity_id
_entity_poly.type
_entity_poly.pdbx_seq_one_letter_code
_entity_poly.pdbx_strand_id
1 'polypeptide(L)'
;MVSFLVLVPSFDGSQAIEYQVSDSVADTLGGIRFDNEIGQMYSEEVLELASKFIWETFQQGEGGVREDIQEITMVVESHENSVVYTIFNDIHLSAEYVSGYSGDVRIEVIGVIYHEATHVWQWGRGSGSGTPSGLIEGIADYVRLKSG
;
A
#
# COMPACT_ATOMS: atom_id res chain seq x y z
N MET A 1 43.56 37.33 -0.17
CA MET A 1 42.59 36.35 0.36
C MET A 1 42.00 35.61 -0.83
N VAL A 2 42.30 34.32 -0.98
CA VAL A 2 41.63 33.47 -1.97
C VAL A 2 40.41 32.88 -1.26
N SER A 3 39.22 33.27 -1.70
CA SER A 3 37.96 32.75 -1.14
C SER A 3 37.70 31.36 -1.72
N PHE A 4 37.58 30.35 -0.86
CA PHE A 4 37.25 28.98 -1.26
C PHE A 4 35.74 28.83 -1.20
N LEU A 5 35.08 28.72 -2.35
CA LEU A 5 33.68 28.35 -2.42
C LEU A 5 33.58 26.84 -2.18
N VAL A 6 33.09 26.44 -1.01
CA VAL A 6 32.76 25.05 -0.72
C VAL A 6 31.36 24.79 -1.29
N LEU A 7 31.28 24.07 -2.41
CA LEU A 7 30.02 23.46 -2.82
C LEU A 7 29.74 22.31 -1.85
N VAL A 8 28.74 22.49 -1.00
CA VAL A 8 28.12 21.38 -0.27
C VAL A 8 27.19 20.69 -1.27
N PRO A 9 27.43 19.43 -1.66
CA PRO A 9 26.43 18.70 -2.42
C PRO A 9 25.18 18.57 -1.53
N SER A 10 24.08 19.14 -1.98
CA SER A 10 22.77 18.79 -1.44
C SER A 10 22.53 17.33 -1.78
N PHE A 11 22.65 16.45 -0.80
CA PHE A 11 22.10 15.11 -0.92
C PHE A 11 20.59 15.26 -0.82
N ASP A 12 19.90 15.29 -1.96
CA ASP A 12 18.50 14.87 -1.97
C ASP A 12 18.53 13.37 -1.69
N GLY A 13 18.46 13.03 -0.40
CA GLY A 13 18.23 11.68 0.05
C GLY A 13 16.82 11.28 -0.37
N SER A 14 16.68 10.83 -1.62
CA SER A 14 15.58 9.95 -2.01
C SER A 14 15.74 8.68 -1.18
N GLN A 15 15.22 8.68 0.06
CA GLN A 15 15.07 7.44 0.80
C GLN A 15 14.11 6.56 0.00
N ALA A 16 14.57 5.37 -0.37
CA ALA A 16 13.70 4.38 -0.97
C ALA A 16 12.61 4.02 0.05
N ILE A 17 11.37 3.90 -0.43
CA ILE A 17 10.27 3.43 0.41
C ILE A 17 10.55 1.99 0.81
N GLU A 18 10.44 1.69 2.10
CA GLU A 18 10.49 0.34 2.62
C GLU A 18 9.10 -0.30 2.53
N TYR A 19 9.03 -1.54 2.04
CA TYR A 19 7.80 -2.31 1.99
C TYR A 19 8.00 -3.58 2.81
N GLN A 20 7.10 -3.84 3.75
CA GLN A 20 7.16 -5.02 4.59
C GLN A 20 5.81 -5.71 4.62
N VAL A 21 5.80 -7.03 4.42
CA VAL A 21 4.61 -7.85 4.57
C VAL A 21 4.88 -8.94 5.60
N SER A 22 3.94 -9.14 6.52
CA SER A 22 4.01 -10.22 7.51
C SER A 22 2.70 -10.97 7.62
N ASP A 23 2.78 -12.24 8.02
CA ASP A 23 1.63 -13.03 8.43
C ASP A 23 1.71 -13.33 9.94
N SER A 24 0.84 -12.67 10.71
CA SER A 24 0.78 -12.82 12.16
C SER A 24 0.01 -14.07 12.62
N VAL A 25 -0.66 -14.75 11.69
CA VAL A 25 -1.59 -15.87 11.92
C VAL A 25 -1.35 -17.03 10.94
N ALA A 26 -0.07 -17.30 10.65
CA ALA A 26 0.39 -18.29 9.67
C ALA A 26 -0.06 -19.75 9.94
N ASP A 27 -0.60 -20.05 11.13
CA ASP A 27 -1.15 -21.37 11.49
C ASP A 27 -2.68 -21.48 11.30
N THR A 28 -3.35 -20.39 10.92
CA THR A 28 -4.78 -20.38 10.59
C THR A 28 -5.02 -20.81 9.14
N LEU A 29 -6.25 -21.20 8.80
CA LEU A 29 -6.61 -21.54 7.41
C LEU A 29 -6.34 -20.37 6.44
N GLY A 30 -6.58 -19.14 6.89
CA GLY A 30 -6.34 -17.92 6.13
C GLY A 30 -4.87 -17.65 5.91
N GLY A 31 -4.06 -17.67 6.98
CA GLY A 31 -2.62 -17.45 6.89
C GLY A 31 -1.92 -18.52 6.05
N ILE A 32 -2.24 -19.81 6.29
CA ILE A 32 -1.75 -20.93 5.46
C ILE A 32 -2.09 -20.71 3.99
N ARG A 33 -3.32 -20.25 3.69
CA ARG A 33 -3.73 -20.00 2.31
C ARG A 33 -2.97 -18.82 1.70
N PHE A 34 -2.82 -17.73 2.44
CA PHE A 34 -2.05 -16.56 2.03
C PHE A 34 -0.60 -16.94 1.70
N ASP A 35 0.09 -17.63 2.61
CA ASP A 35 1.49 -18.04 2.43
C ASP A 35 1.67 -18.98 1.23
N ASN A 36 0.72 -19.87 0.97
CA ASN A 36 0.82 -20.85 -0.12
C ASN A 36 0.44 -20.28 -1.50
N GLU A 37 -0.59 -19.43 -1.58
CA GLU A 37 -1.16 -18.98 -2.86
C GLU A 37 -0.63 -17.61 -3.29
N ILE A 38 -0.13 -16.79 -2.35
CA ILE A 38 0.23 -15.39 -2.56
C ILE A 38 1.66 -15.14 -2.12
N GLY A 39 1.93 -15.32 -0.82
CA GLY A 39 3.24 -15.16 -0.18
C GLY A 39 3.59 -13.72 0.17
N GLN A 40 4.33 -13.57 1.29
CA GLN A 40 4.79 -12.28 1.83
C GLN A 40 5.68 -11.52 0.82
N MET A 41 6.75 -12.16 0.32
CA MET A 41 7.68 -11.53 -0.64
C MET A 41 6.99 -11.02 -1.91
N TYR A 42 6.07 -11.81 -2.47
CA TYR A 42 5.34 -11.38 -3.67
C TYR A 42 4.38 -10.23 -3.35
N SER A 43 3.78 -10.20 -2.16
CA SER A 43 2.94 -9.07 -1.74
C SER A 43 3.76 -7.79 -1.55
N GLU A 44 5.01 -7.89 -1.07
CA GLU A 44 5.94 -6.74 -1.00
C GLU A 44 6.25 -6.18 -2.40
N GLU A 45 6.56 -7.06 -3.36
CA GLU A 45 6.76 -6.67 -4.76
C GLU A 45 5.50 -5.98 -5.33
N VAL A 46 4.31 -6.50 -5.03
CA VAL A 46 3.03 -5.91 -5.48
C VAL A 46 2.78 -4.56 -4.83
N LEU A 47 3.12 -4.34 -3.55
CA LEU A 47 3.01 -3.03 -2.90
C LEU A 47 3.92 -1.98 -3.56
N GLU A 48 5.15 -2.36 -3.92
CA GLU A 48 6.06 -1.48 -4.64
C GLU A 48 5.52 -1.12 -6.03
N LEU A 49 5.02 -2.13 -6.77
CA LEU A 49 4.42 -1.94 -8.09
C LEU A 49 3.16 -1.08 -8.03
N ALA A 50 2.30 -1.31 -7.03
CA ALA A 50 1.10 -0.53 -6.81
C ALA A 50 1.45 0.94 -6.52
N SER A 51 2.41 1.19 -5.62
CA SER A 51 2.85 2.55 -5.30
C SER A 51 3.35 3.30 -6.53
N LYS A 52 4.18 2.67 -7.37
CA LYS A 52 4.65 3.26 -8.64
C LYS A 52 3.48 3.57 -9.59
N PHE A 53 2.55 2.62 -9.75
CA PHE A 53 1.37 2.80 -10.59
C PHE A 53 0.48 3.95 -10.11
N ILE A 54 0.30 4.10 -8.79
CA ILE A 54 -0.48 5.17 -8.19
C ILE A 54 0.21 6.52 -8.40
N TRP A 55 1.53 6.59 -8.21
CA TRP A 55 2.27 7.82 -8.46
C TRP A 55 2.17 8.27 -9.92
N GLU A 56 2.23 7.35 -10.87
CA GLU A 56 1.99 7.65 -12.28
C GLU A 56 0.55 8.14 -12.51
N THR A 57 -0.42 7.45 -11.91
CA THR A 57 -1.85 7.76 -12.04
C THR A 57 -2.20 9.15 -11.49
N PHE A 58 -1.61 9.54 -10.37
CA PHE A 58 -1.85 10.82 -9.70
C PHE A 58 -0.83 11.91 -10.04
N GLN A 59 0.14 11.61 -10.92
CA GLN A 59 1.22 12.53 -11.28
C GLN A 59 2.07 12.97 -10.06
N GLN A 60 2.32 12.02 -9.14
CA GLN A 60 3.08 12.17 -7.91
C GLN A 60 4.51 11.59 -8.01
N GLY A 61 4.97 11.27 -9.23
CA GLY A 61 6.32 10.75 -9.51
C GLY A 61 7.44 11.80 -9.37
N GLU A 62 8.49 11.71 -10.19
CA GLU A 62 9.62 12.64 -10.14
C GLU A 62 9.18 14.10 -10.38
N GLY A 63 9.49 14.99 -9.42
CA GLY A 63 9.05 16.39 -9.45
C GLY A 63 7.59 16.63 -9.03
N GLY A 64 6.81 15.57 -8.76
CA GLY A 64 5.48 15.65 -8.18
C GLY A 64 5.51 15.80 -6.65
N VAL A 65 4.41 16.30 -6.09
CA VAL A 65 4.21 16.37 -4.63
C VAL A 65 3.45 15.13 -4.17
N ARG A 66 4.02 14.40 -3.20
CA ARG A 66 3.43 13.21 -2.59
C ARG A 66 3.50 13.29 -1.06
N GLU A 67 2.70 12.46 -0.40
CA GLU A 67 2.79 12.25 1.04
C GLU A 67 4.21 11.78 1.43
N ASP A 68 4.73 12.26 2.55
CA ASP A 68 6.08 11.92 3.04
C ASP A 68 6.03 10.60 3.82
N ILE A 69 5.87 9.51 3.07
CA ILE A 69 5.87 8.14 3.56
C ILE A 69 7.26 7.55 3.31
N GLN A 70 7.81 6.83 4.28
CA GLN A 70 9.09 6.12 4.15
C GLN A 70 8.94 4.59 4.28
N GLU A 71 7.79 4.13 4.75
CA GLU A 71 7.48 2.72 4.97
C GLU A 71 6.00 2.45 4.66
N ILE A 72 5.69 1.31 4.04
CA ILE A 72 4.33 0.77 3.95
C ILE A 72 4.36 -0.66 4.48
N THR A 73 3.53 -0.93 5.48
CA THR A 73 3.42 -2.27 6.05
C THR A 73 2.11 -2.91 5.63
N MET A 74 2.13 -4.24 5.49
CA MET A 74 0.93 -5.04 5.40
C MET A 74 1.03 -6.22 6.36
N VAL A 75 -0.01 -6.44 7.15
CA VAL A 75 -0.11 -7.59 8.05
C VAL A 75 -1.34 -8.40 7.71
N VAL A 76 -1.15 -9.72 7.57
CA VAL A 76 -2.25 -10.67 7.61
C VAL A 76 -2.52 -10.99 9.08
N GLU A 77 -3.75 -10.72 9.52
CA GLU A 77 -4.15 -10.91 10.91
C GLU A 77 -5.60 -11.41 11.01
N SER A 78 -5.99 -11.86 12.21
CA SER A 78 -7.35 -12.33 12.46
C SER A 78 -8.28 -11.15 12.80
N HIS A 79 -9.27 -10.89 11.95
CA HIS A 79 -10.37 -9.97 12.22
C HIS A 79 -11.57 -10.20 11.31
N GLU A 80 -12.78 -9.96 11.85
CA GLU A 80 -14.04 -10.35 11.18
C GLU A 80 -14.85 -9.15 10.63
N ASN A 81 -14.45 -7.91 10.97
CA ASN A 81 -15.30 -6.73 10.73
C ASN A 81 -15.12 -6.11 9.35
N SER A 82 -14.08 -6.50 8.60
CA SER A 82 -13.81 -6.01 7.25
C SER A 82 -12.95 -7.02 6.49
N VAL A 83 -12.92 -6.87 5.17
CA VAL A 83 -11.99 -7.58 4.29
C VAL A 83 -10.56 -7.17 4.58
N VAL A 84 -10.36 -5.86 4.65
CA VAL A 84 -9.09 -5.20 4.84
C VAL A 84 -9.36 -3.81 5.44
N TYR A 85 -8.36 -3.17 6.03
CA TYR A 85 -8.41 -1.75 6.35
C TYR A 85 -7.01 -1.15 6.35
N THR A 86 -6.92 0.16 6.05
CA THR A 86 -5.64 0.90 6.07
C THR A 86 -5.66 2.02 7.10
N ILE A 87 -4.72 1.99 8.04
CA ILE A 87 -4.48 3.05 9.01
C ILE A 87 -3.16 3.73 8.64
N PHE A 88 -3.22 5.00 8.20
CA PHE A 88 -2.07 5.72 7.64
C PHE A 88 -1.43 4.93 6.50
N ASN A 89 -0.27 4.31 6.76
CA ASN A 89 0.57 3.51 5.88
C ASN A 89 0.60 2.01 6.25
N ASP A 90 -0.22 1.59 7.21
CA ASP A 90 -0.34 0.20 7.66
C ASP A 90 -1.63 -0.44 7.11
N ILE A 91 -1.48 -1.53 6.37
CA ILE A 91 -2.56 -2.27 5.71
C ILE A 91 -2.80 -3.57 6.49
N HIS A 92 -4.05 -3.84 6.83
CA HIS A 92 -4.44 -5.00 7.64
C HIS A 92 -5.41 -5.88 6.86
N LEU A 93 -4.96 -7.07 6.44
CA LEU A 93 -5.76 -8.03 5.67
C LEU A 93 -6.33 -9.12 6.58
N SER A 94 -7.63 -9.37 6.47
CA SER A 94 -8.32 -10.43 7.23
C SER A 94 -7.92 -11.82 6.73
N ALA A 95 -7.36 -12.63 7.62
CA ALA A 95 -7.15 -14.05 7.37
C ALA A 95 -8.47 -14.80 7.13
N GLU A 96 -9.55 -14.40 7.81
CA GLU A 96 -10.88 -15.00 7.63
C GLU A 96 -11.44 -14.73 6.23
N TYR A 97 -11.23 -13.52 5.70
CA TYR A 97 -11.58 -13.20 4.33
C TYR A 97 -10.79 -14.04 3.33
N VAL A 98 -9.46 -14.11 3.50
CA VAL A 98 -8.58 -14.93 2.64
C VAL A 98 -9.03 -16.39 2.67
N SER A 99 -9.30 -16.94 3.85
CA SER A 99 -9.79 -18.31 3.99
C SER A 99 -11.14 -18.53 3.31
N GLY A 100 -12.05 -17.57 3.39
CA GLY A 100 -13.42 -17.68 2.89
C GLY A 100 -13.59 -17.36 1.41
N TYR A 101 -12.58 -16.76 0.76
CA TYR A 101 -12.71 -16.31 -0.63
C TYR A 101 -12.89 -17.47 -1.60
N SER A 102 -13.97 -17.46 -2.39
CA SER A 102 -14.34 -18.61 -3.24
C SER A 102 -13.70 -18.62 -4.64
N GLY A 103 -13.06 -17.51 -5.04
CA GLY A 103 -12.38 -17.37 -6.34
C GLY A 103 -10.87 -17.55 -6.24
N ASP A 104 -10.17 -17.02 -7.25
CA ASP A 104 -8.71 -16.89 -7.24
C ASP A 104 -8.31 -15.82 -6.23
N VAL A 105 -7.90 -16.27 -5.04
CA VAL A 105 -7.56 -15.38 -3.92
C VAL A 105 -6.32 -14.55 -4.21
N ARG A 106 -5.43 -15.02 -5.10
CA ARG A 106 -4.25 -14.27 -5.49
C ARG A 106 -4.64 -13.04 -6.30
N ILE A 107 -5.53 -13.18 -7.28
CA ILE A 107 -6.05 -12.04 -8.05
C ILE A 107 -6.79 -11.06 -7.13
N GLU A 108 -7.61 -11.58 -6.21
CA GLU A 108 -8.33 -10.72 -5.25
C GLU A 108 -7.38 -9.90 -4.39
N VAL A 109 -6.40 -10.56 -3.73
CA VAL A 109 -5.49 -9.88 -2.81
C VAL A 109 -4.59 -8.88 -3.55
N ILE A 110 -4.14 -9.18 -4.77
CA ILE A 110 -3.44 -8.18 -5.60
C ILE A 110 -4.33 -6.95 -5.79
N GLY A 111 -5.59 -7.14 -6.20
CA GLY A 111 -6.53 -6.01 -6.38
C GLY A 111 -6.76 -5.22 -5.09
N VAL A 112 -6.89 -5.91 -3.96
CA VAL A 112 -6.97 -5.29 -2.63
C VAL A 112 -5.72 -4.48 -2.31
N ILE A 113 -4.52 -4.99 -2.59
CA ILE A 113 -3.27 -4.24 -2.37
C ILE A 113 -3.26 -2.94 -3.18
N TYR A 114 -3.72 -2.94 -4.44
CA TYR A 114 -3.84 -1.71 -5.22
C TYR A 114 -4.84 -0.72 -4.63
N HIS A 115 -5.98 -1.20 -4.13
CA HIS A 115 -6.99 -0.38 -3.45
C HIS A 115 -6.41 0.29 -2.20
N GLU A 116 -5.82 -0.51 -1.32
CA GLU A 116 -5.30 -0.05 -0.03
C GLU A 116 -4.01 0.77 -0.17
N ALA A 117 -3.13 0.46 -1.11
CA ALA A 117 -1.99 1.32 -1.42
C ALA A 117 -2.45 2.70 -1.95
N THR A 118 -3.58 2.76 -2.67
CA THR A 118 -4.16 4.05 -3.11
C THR A 118 -4.55 4.88 -1.92
N HIS A 119 -5.13 4.24 -0.91
CA HIS A 119 -5.41 4.86 0.36
C HIS A 119 -4.14 5.44 1.01
N VAL A 120 -2.99 4.79 0.95
CA VAL A 120 -1.75 5.38 1.50
C VAL A 120 -1.32 6.66 0.77
N TRP A 121 -1.45 6.70 -0.56
CA TRP A 121 -0.89 7.77 -1.40
C TRP A 121 -1.87 8.90 -1.77
N GLN A 122 -3.18 8.69 -1.58
CA GLN A 122 -4.18 9.71 -1.88
C GLN A 122 -4.36 10.70 -0.73
N TRP A 123 -4.45 11.98 -1.08
CA TRP A 123 -4.69 13.05 -0.14
C TRP A 123 -6.10 13.00 0.47
N GLY A 124 -6.27 13.66 1.62
CA GLY A 124 -7.60 13.96 2.15
C GLY A 124 -8.28 12.82 2.92
N ARG A 125 -7.56 11.75 3.29
CA ARG A 125 -8.12 10.69 4.16
C ARG A 125 -8.15 11.02 5.65
N GLY A 126 -7.32 11.95 6.09
CA GLY A 126 -7.17 12.29 7.52
C GLY A 126 -8.47 12.78 8.17
N SER A 127 -8.64 12.48 9.45
CA SER A 127 -9.76 13.02 10.24
C SER A 127 -9.82 14.54 10.13
N GLY A 128 -10.98 15.08 9.78
CA GLY A 128 -11.18 16.51 9.58
C GLY A 128 -10.83 17.04 8.18
N SER A 129 -10.48 16.18 7.22
CA SER A 129 -10.24 16.60 5.83
C SER A 129 -11.50 17.15 5.13
N GLY A 130 -12.69 16.75 5.59
CA GLY A 130 -13.97 17.06 4.94
C GLY A 130 -14.17 16.35 3.60
N THR A 131 -13.28 15.43 3.20
CA THR A 131 -13.41 14.70 1.95
C THR A 131 -14.48 13.61 2.08
N PRO A 132 -15.45 13.52 1.16
CA PRO A 132 -16.48 12.49 1.21
C PRO A 132 -15.88 11.09 1.12
N SER A 133 -16.30 10.16 1.99
CA SER A 133 -15.81 8.78 1.99
C SER A 133 -16.01 8.08 0.64
N GLY A 134 -17.16 8.28 -0.01
CA GLY A 134 -17.42 7.70 -1.33
C GLY A 134 -16.45 8.17 -2.43
N LEU A 135 -15.86 9.37 -2.30
CA LEU A 135 -14.81 9.82 -3.22
C LEU A 135 -13.48 9.12 -2.93
N ILE A 136 -13.12 9.00 -1.65
CA ILE A 136 -11.92 8.29 -1.17
C ILE A 136 -11.93 6.83 -1.63
N GLU A 137 -13.04 6.12 -1.42
CA GLU A 137 -13.20 4.72 -1.83
C GLU A 137 -13.29 4.60 -3.36
N GLY A 138 -14.04 5.48 -4.03
CA GLY A 138 -14.21 5.42 -5.48
C GLY A 138 -12.91 5.65 -6.25
N ILE A 139 -11.98 6.45 -5.73
CA ILE A 139 -10.64 6.62 -6.32
C ILE A 139 -9.81 5.34 -6.13
N ALA A 140 -9.86 4.71 -4.96
CA ALA A 140 -9.16 3.45 -4.70
C ALA A 140 -9.71 2.31 -5.57
N ASP A 141 -11.04 2.20 -5.70
CA ASP A 141 -11.70 1.27 -6.63
C ASP A 141 -11.29 1.54 -8.08
N TYR A 142 -11.20 2.82 -8.49
CA TYR A 142 -10.73 3.17 -9.82
C TYR A 142 -9.30 2.70 -10.08
N VAL A 143 -8.37 2.90 -9.13
CA VAL A 143 -6.99 2.41 -9.27
C VAL A 143 -6.98 0.88 -9.37
N ARG A 144 -7.69 0.18 -8.49
CA ARG A 144 -7.84 -1.29 -8.53
C ARG A 144 -8.38 -1.78 -9.88
N LEU A 145 -9.37 -1.10 -10.47
CA LEU A 145 -9.92 -1.47 -11.78
C LEU A 145 -8.97 -1.17 -12.94
N LYS A 146 -8.08 -0.17 -12.77
CA LYS A 146 -7.17 0.28 -13.83
C LYS A 146 -5.86 -0.49 -13.86
N SER A 147 -5.45 -1.12 -12.77
CA SER A 147 -4.22 -1.91 -12.70
C SER A 147 -4.29 -3.23 -13.48
N GLY A 148 -5.50 -3.72 -13.82
CA GLY A 148 -5.74 -4.90 -14.67
C GLY A 148 -6.29 -6.08 -13.90
#